data_AF-A0A3Q0INL3-F1
#
_entry.id   AF-A0A3Q0INL3-F1
#
_cell.length_a   1.000
_cell.length_b   1.000
_cell.length_c   1.000
_cell.angle_alpha   90.00
_cell.angle_beta   90.00
_cell.angle_gamma   90.00
#
_symmetry.space_group_name_H-M   'P 1'
#
loop_
_entity.id
_entity.type
_entity.pdbx_description
1 polymer ?
#
loop_
_entity_poly.entity_id
_entity_poly.type
_entity_poly.pdbx_seq_one_letter_code
_entity_poly.pdbx_strand_id
1 'polypeptide(L)'
;MNELGLYDTTATIDYILNQTGHNSLITLGHSLGTTNVLIAGSLRPEYQTKVRLNVLWAQSAFLGNLVTRDMLEGLYGIYAEYQTISGYFIKLALKTPHT
;
A
#
# COMPACT_ATOMS: atom_id res chain seq x y z
N MET A 1 -1.70 -3.83 13.67
CA MET A 1 -1.19 -4.35 12.37
C MET A 1 -1.22 -5.87 12.33
N ASN A 2 -1.02 -6.53 13.48
CA ASN A 2 -0.97 -7.99 13.56
C ASN A 2 -2.27 -8.66 13.10
N GLU A 3 -3.41 -8.15 13.53
CA GLU A 3 -4.74 -8.68 13.23
C GLU A 3 -5.06 -8.57 11.74
N LEU A 4 -4.78 -7.40 11.14
CA LEU A 4 -4.97 -7.16 9.71
C LEU A 4 -4.13 -8.09 8.83
N GLY A 5 -2.89 -8.38 9.24
CA GLY A 5 -2.02 -9.33 8.54
C GLY A 5 -2.45 -10.78 8.76
N LEU A 6 -2.85 -11.15 9.98
CA LEU A 6 -3.19 -12.52 10.36
C LEU A 6 -4.56 -12.98 9.88
N TYR A 7 -5.55 -12.08 9.82
CA TYR A 7 -6.95 -12.41 9.55
C TYR A 7 -7.43 -11.78 8.26
N ASP A 8 -7.38 -10.44 8.15
CA ASP A 8 -8.00 -9.75 7.02
C ASP A 8 -7.26 -10.07 5.71
N THR A 9 -5.92 -9.98 5.73
CA THR A 9 -5.08 -10.18 4.54
C THR A 9 -5.09 -11.63 4.09
N THR A 10 -4.99 -12.56 5.03
CA THR A 10 -5.04 -14.01 4.75
C THR A 10 -6.41 -14.43 4.21
N ALA A 11 -7.51 -13.97 4.83
CA ALA A 11 -8.86 -14.22 4.33
C ALA A 11 -9.08 -13.62 2.93
N THR A 12 -8.52 -12.43 2.67
CA THR A 12 -8.58 -11.80 1.35
C THR A 12 -7.84 -12.63 0.30
N ILE A 13 -6.64 -13.12 0.61
CA ILE A 13 -5.87 -13.98 -0.28
C ILE A 13 -6.67 -15.26 -0.61
N ASP A 14 -7.22 -15.93 0.39
CA ASP A 14 -8.00 -17.15 0.20
C ASP A 14 -9.26 -16.90 -0.62
N TYR A 15 -9.95 -15.80 -0.34
CA TYR A 15 -11.13 -15.40 -1.11
C TYR A 15 -10.78 -15.22 -2.59
N ILE A 16 -9.73 -14.46 -2.92
CA ILE A 16 -9.33 -14.22 -4.32
C ILE A 16 -8.93 -15.53 -5.00
N LEU A 17 -8.14 -16.40 -4.34
CA LEU A 17 -7.74 -17.69 -4.90
C LEU A 17 -8.95 -18.59 -5.18
N ASN A 18 -9.88 -18.69 -4.22
CA ASN A 18 -11.09 -19.49 -4.37
C ASN A 18 -12.03 -18.95 -5.47
N GLN A 19 -12.16 -17.62 -5.59
CA GLN A 19 -13.03 -17.01 -6.60
C GLN A 19 -12.43 -17.08 -8.01
N THR A 20 -11.11 -16.98 -8.14
CA THR A 20 -10.42 -16.96 -9.45
C THR A 20 -9.98 -18.35 -9.92
N GLY A 21 -9.90 -19.33 -9.02
CA GLY A 21 -9.35 -20.66 -9.30
C GLY A 21 -7.83 -20.67 -9.50
N HIS A 22 -7.14 -19.57 -9.21
CA HIS A 22 -5.68 -19.53 -9.24
C HIS A 22 -5.07 -20.19 -7.99
N ASN A 23 -3.86 -20.72 -8.14
CA ASN A 23 -3.13 -21.34 -7.04
C ASN A 23 -2.24 -20.36 -6.25
N SER A 24 -1.92 -19.20 -6.83
CA SER A 24 -1.13 -18.15 -6.18
C SER A 24 -1.37 -16.76 -6.75
N LEU A 25 -1.04 -15.73 -5.95
CA LEU A 25 -1.19 -14.31 -6.29
C LEU A 25 0.17 -13.60 -6.39
N ILE A 26 0.18 -12.47 -7.11
CA ILE A 26 1.16 -11.41 -6.91
C ILE A 26 0.49 -10.38 -6.01
N THR A 27 1.12 -10.01 -4.91
CA THR A 27 0.60 -8.95 -4.04
C THR A 27 1.40 -7.67 -4.26
N LEU A 28 0.71 -6.54 -4.09
CA LEU A 28 1.33 -5.22 -4.02
C LEU A 28 0.91 -4.60 -2.68
N GLY A 29 1.88 -4.46 -1.78
CA GLY A 29 1.70 -3.74 -0.54
C GLY A 29 2.15 -2.28 -0.71
N HIS A 30 1.40 -1.34 -0.13
CA HIS A 30 1.81 0.05 -0.01
C HIS A 30 1.69 0.49 1.44
N SER A 31 2.72 1.14 2.01
CA SER A 31 2.71 1.64 3.39
C SER A 31 2.29 0.56 4.39
N LEU A 32 1.20 0.73 5.12
CA LEU A 32 0.64 -0.27 6.05
C LEU A 32 0.37 -1.62 5.37
N GLY A 33 -0.05 -1.62 4.11
CA GLY A 33 -0.33 -2.83 3.35
C GLY A 33 0.90 -3.72 3.17
N THR A 34 2.10 -3.14 3.13
CA THR A 34 3.33 -3.94 3.06
C THR A 34 3.56 -4.75 4.33
N THR A 35 3.27 -4.15 5.49
CA THR A 35 3.41 -4.81 6.79
C THR A 35 2.42 -5.95 6.95
N ASN A 36 1.18 -5.76 6.49
CA ASN A 36 0.17 -6.81 6.54
C ASN A 36 0.56 -8.05 5.71
N VAL A 37 1.09 -7.84 4.49
CA VAL A 37 1.56 -8.92 3.63
C VAL A 37 2.80 -9.62 4.22
N LEU A 38 3.71 -8.88 4.85
CA LEU A 38 4.84 -9.47 5.58
C LEU A 38 4.37 -10.30 6.78
N ILE A 39 3.42 -9.80 7.57
CA ILE A 39 2.85 -10.53 8.71
C ILE A 39 2.19 -11.82 8.23
N ALA A 40 1.40 -11.77 7.14
CA ALA A 40 0.81 -12.97 6.56
C ALA A 40 1.89 -13.98 6.15
N GLY A 41 2.94 -13.56 5.43
CA GLY A 41 4.01 -14.47 5.01
C GLY A 41 4.90 -15.00 6.14
N SER A 42 5.10 -14.24 7.21
CA SER A 42 5.99 -14.60 8.32
C SER A 42 5.29 -15.37 9.43
N LEU A 43 4.08 -14.97 9.82
CA LEU A 43 3.35 -15.58 10.94
C LEU A 43 2.35 -16.65 10.49
N ARG A 44 2.05 -16.75 9.19
CA ARG A 44 1.21 -17.79 8.58
C ARG A 44 1.96 -18.41 7.39
N PRO A 45 3.01 -19.22 7.63
CA PRO A 45 3.92 -19.72 6.59
C PRO A 45 3.21 -20.46 5.45
N GLU A 46 2.03 -21.03 5.69
CA GLU A 46 1.17 -21.66 4.68
C GLU A 46 0.70 -20.70 3.57
N TYR A 47 0.84 -19.37 3.75
CA TYR A 47 0.56 -18.37 2.70
C TYR A 47 1.76 -18.08 1.80
N GLN A 48 2.96 -18.57 2.12
CA GLN A 48 4.12 -18.39 1.23
C GLN A 48 3.95 -19.13 -0.10
N THR A 49 3.27 -20.28 -0.10
CA THR A 49 2.96 -21.02 -1.34
C THR A 49 1.83 -20.38 -2.14
N LYS A 50 0.98 -19.60 -1.47
CA LYS A 50 -0.15 -18.86 -2.04
C LYS A 50 0.25 -17.52 -2.66
N VAL A 51 1.48 -17.07 -2.47
CA VAL A 51 1.99 -15.80 -2.98
C VAL A 51 3.33 -15.98 -3.67
N ARG A 52 3.34 -15.83 -5.00
CA ARG A 52 4.55 -16.04 -5.83
C ARG A 52 5.48 -14.83 -5.91
N LEU A 53 4.97 -13.63 -5.63
CA LEU A 53 5.73 -12.39 -5.59
C LEU A 53 5.02 -11.37 -4.69
N ASN A 54 5.79 -10.72 -3.81
CA ASN A 54 5.36 -9.57 -3.03
C ASN A 54 6.10 -8.33 -3.52
N VAL A 55 5.38 -7.33 -4.03
CA VAL A 55 5.92 -6.01 -4.36
C VAL A 55 5.60 -5.07 -3.22
N LEU A 56 6.62 -4.53 -2.56
CA LEU A 56 6.47 -3.75 -1.34
C LEU A 56 6.93 -2.31 -1.57
N TRP A 57 5.99 -1.37 -1.56
CA TRP A 57 6.25 0.04 -1.86
C TRP A 57 6.04 0.92 -0.62
N ALA A 58 6.96 1.87 -0.40
CA ALA A 58 6.97 2.72 0.79
C ALA A 58 6.84 1.90 2.09
N GLN A 59 7.69 0.88 2.22
CA GLN A 59 7.60 -0.16 3.26
C GLN A 59 7.63 0.40 4.69
N SER A 60 6.76 -0.13 5.56
CA SER A 60 6.71 0.20 6.99
C SER A 60 6.99 -1.01 7.90
N ALA A 61 8.09 -1.73 7.68
CA ALA A 61 8.42 -2.93 8.47
C ALA A 61 8.93 -2.61 9.90
N PHE A 62 9.71 -1.54 10.03
CA PHE A 62 10.25 -1.08 11.31
C PHE A 62 10.22 0.45 11.35
N LEU A 63 9.65 1.00 12.41
CA LEU A 63 9.44 2.44 12.60
C LEU A 63 10.23 2.98 13.82
N GLY A 64 11.09 2.19 14.44
CA GLY A 64 11.73 2.58 15.71
C GLY A 64 12.70 3.76 15.63
N ASN A 65 13.21 4.07 14.44
CA ASN A 65 14.08 5.24 14.20
C ASN A 65 13.29 6.46 13.71
N LEU A 66 11.99 6.31 13.54
CA LEU A 66 11.18 7.30 12.86
C LEU A 66 10.54 8.22 13.89
N VAL A 67 10.92 9.50 13.88
CA VAL A 67 10.39 10.47 14.85
C VAL A 67 9.20 11.23 14.26
N THR A 68 8.35 11.76 15.14
CA THR A 68 7.14 12.51 14.74
C THR A 68 7.42 13.61 13.73
N ARG A 69 8.56 14.30 13.86
CA ARG A 69 8.99 15.33 12.92
C ARG A 69 9.13 14.77 11.49
N ASP A 70 9.81 13.63 11.33
CA ASP A 70 10.05 13.05 10.01
C ASP A 70 8.74 12.61 9.34
N MET A 71 7.78 12.09 10.12
CA MET A 71 6.42 11.82 9.62
C MET A 71 5.72 13.10 9.16
N LEU A 72 5.75 14.15 9.99
CA LEU A 72 5.09 15.40 9.67
C LEU A 72 5.70 16.05 8.43
N GLU A 73 7.03 16.10 8.34
CA GLU A 73 7.74 16.63 7.15
C GLU A 73 7.38 15.85 5.88
N GLY A 74 7.33 14.51 5.96
CA GLY A 74 6.88 13.69 4.84
C GLY A 74 5.44 13.98 4.42
N LEU A 75 4.50 14.06 5.37
CA LEU A 75 3.09 14.37 5.10
C LEU A 75 2.91 15.78 4.53
N TYR A 76 3.61 16.78 5.09
CA TYR A 76 3.59 18.15 4.59
C TYR A 76 4.19 18.25 3.18
N GLY A 77 5.26 17.52 2.89
CA GLY A 77 5.86 17.46 1.55
C GLY A 77 4.87 16.95 0.51
N ILE A 78 4.20 15.83 0.78
CA ILE A 78 3.17 15.26 -0.10
C ILE A 78 2.02 16.25 -0.31
N TYR A 79 1.56 16.90 0.77
CA TYR A 79 0.49 17.89 0.68
C TYR A 79 0.89 19.10 -0.18
N ALA A 80 2.10 19.63 -0.01
CA ALA A 80 2.61 20.75 -0.80
C ALA A 80 2.75 20.40 -2.29
N GLU A 81 3.22 19.19 -2.59
CA GLU A 81 3.32 18.69 -3.97
C GLU A 81 1.92 18.52 -4.60
N TYR A 82 0.98 17.94 -3.87
CA TYR A 82 -0.42 17.83 -4.31
C TYR A 82 -1.03 19.20 -4.66
N GLN A 83 -0.83 20.21 -3.80
CA GLN A 83 -1.31 21.57 -4.08
C GLN A 83 -0.68 22.15 -5.35
N THR A 84 0.60 21.88 -5.58
CA THR A 84 1.32 22.35 -6.78
C THR A 84 0.76 21.71 -8.05
N ILE A 85 0.60 20.39 -8.04
CA ILE A 85 0.06 19.62 -9.17
C ILE A 85 -1.40 20.02 -9.43
N SER A 86 -2.23 20.09 -8.40
CA SER A 86 -3.62 20.53 -8.50
C SER A 86 -3.72 21.95 -9.07
N GLY A 87 -2.91 22.88 -8.57
CA GLY A 87 -2.85 24.25 -9.08
C GLY A 87 -2.44 24.34 -10.55
N TYR A 88 -1.53 23.48 -11.01
CA TYR A 88 -1.18 23.37 -12.43
C TYR A 88 -2.38 22.94 -13.28
N PHE A 89 -3.10 21.89 -12.88
CA PHE A 89 -4.26 21.40 -13.62
C PHE A 89 -5.42 22.39 -13.64
N ILE A 90 -5.67 23.12 -12.54
CA ILE A 90 -6.67 24.19 -12.51
C ILE A 90 -6.31 25.30 -13.50
N LYS A 91 -5.05 25.75 -13.53
CA LYS A 91 -4.59 26.75 -14.52
C LYS A 91 -4.72 26.27 -15.96
N LEU A 92 -4.50 24.98 -16.20
CA LEU A 92 -4.68 24.38 -17.52
C LEU A 92 -6.16 24.38 -17.93
N ALA A 93 -7.06 23.97 -17.03
CA ALA A 93 -8.50 23.93 -17.26
C ALA A 93 -9.12 25.33 -17.48
N LEU A 94 -8.58 26.36 -16.82
CA LEU A 94 -9.01 27.75 -17.05
C LEU A 94 -8.47 28.36 -18.36
N LYS A 95 -7.46 27.74 -18.98
CA LYS A 95 -6.88 28.18 -20.25
C LYS A 95 -7.52 27.50 -21.47
N THR A 96 -8.27 26.41 -21.29
CA THR A 96 -9.00 25.77 -22.38
C THR A 96 -10.20 26.63 -22.78
N PRO A 97 -10.31 27.11 -24.04
CA PRO A 97 -11.45 27.88 -24.48
C PRO A 97 -12.70 27.00 -24.45
N HIS A 98 -13.77 27.52 -23.83
CA HIS A 98 -15.09 26.91 -23.93
C HIS A 98 -15.61 27.15 -25.35
N THR A 99 -15.65 26.08 -26.16
CA THR A 99 -16.37 26.02 -27.43
C THR A 99 -17.85 25.74 -27.18
#